data_AF-A0A925GYE5-F1
#
_entry.id   AF-A0A925GYE5-F1
#
_cell.length_a   1.000
_cell.length_b   1.000
_cell.length_c   1.000
_cell.angle_alpha   90.00
_cell.angle_beta   90.00
_cell.angle_gamma   90.00
#
_symmetry.space_group_name_H-M   'P 1'
#
loop_
_entity.id
_entity.type
_entity.pdbx_description
1 polymer ?
#
loop_
_entity_poly.entity_id
_entity_poly.type
_entity_poly.pdbx_seq_one_letter_code
_entity_poly.pdbx_strand_id
1 'polypeptide(L)'
;DPLLAKLTVWGETRSIATARMRRALDETAVEGIMTNVAFFREILRDQQWEAGDLHTGFIDDWFARRSPVPLDKMAELAVAIAAIKTGQKSPAEPHRQSRSEWLSAGRDQMLR
;
A
#
# COMPACT_ATOMS: atom_id res chain seq x y z
N ASP A 1 15.84 -1.57 -34.61
CA ASP A 1 14.52 -1.53 -33.96
C ASP A 1 14.49 -2.65 -32.91
N PRO A 2 14.27 -2.37 -31.61
CA PRO A 2 14.19 -3.38 -30.56
C PRO A 2 12.86 -4.18 -30.55
N LEU A 3 11.95 -3.96 -31.51
CA LEU A 3 10.68 -4.68 -31.62
C LEU A 3 10.87 -6.20 -31.85
N LEU A 4 10.30 -7.01 -30.96
CA LEU A 4 10.28 -8.48 -31.09
C LEU A 4 9.06 -8.99 -31.88
N ALA A 5 7.86 -8.53 -31.51
CA ALA A 5 6.60 -8.99 -32.10
C ALA A 5 5.45 -7.99 -31.83
N LYS A 6 4.34 -8.16 -32.55
CA LYS A 6 3.07 -7.49 -32.28
C LYS A 6 2.04 -8.54 -31.86
N LEU A 7 1.48 -8.39 -30.66
CA LEU A 7 0.42 -9.26 -30.15
C LEU A 7 -0.93 -8.57 -30.34
N THR A 8 -1.84 -9.21 -31.09
CA THR A 8 -3.16 -8.67 -31.39
C THR A 8 -4.22 -9.69 -30.99
N VAL A 9 -5.32 -9.22 -30.39
CA VAL A 9 -6.49 -10.04 -30.07
C VAL A 9 -7.75 -9.38 -30.59
N TRP A 10 -8.81 -10.17 -30.74
CA TRP A 10 -10.13 -9.69 -31.11
C TRP A 10 -11.17 -10.19 -30.11
N GLY A 11 -12.25 -9.43 -29.91
CA GLY A 11 -13.41 -9.80 -29.13
C GLY A 11 -14.61 -8.95 -29.54
N GLU A 12 -15.81 -9.46 -29.31
CA GLU A 12 -17.07 -8.78 -29.66
C GLU A 12 -17.26 -7.48 -28.88
N THR A 13 -16.69 -7.40 -27.68
CA THR A 13 -16.67 -6.21 -26.85
C THR A 13 -15.23 -5.88 -26.41
N ARG A 14 -15.01 -4.62 -26.03
CA ARG A 14 -13.72 -4.18 -25.47
C ARG A 14 -13.32 -4.96 -24.22
N SER A 15 -14.29 -5.33 -23.38
CA SER A 15 -14.03 -6.14 -22.18
C SER A 15 -13.58 -7.55 -22.54
N ILE A 16 -14.21 -8.20 -23.53
CA ILE A 16 -13.81 -9.52 -24.04
C ILE A 16 -12.41 -9.45 -24.66
N ALA A 17 -12.16 -8.45 -25.50
CA ALA A 17 -10.84 -8.25 -26.11
C ALA A 17 -9.76 -8.01 -25.04
N THR A 18 -10.04 -7.18 -24.03
CA THR A 18 -9.11 -6.94 -22.92
C THR A 18 -8.82 -8.21 -22.11
N ALA A 19 -9.85 -9.01 -21.80
CA ALA A 19 -9.67 -10.28 -21.09
C ALA A 19 -8.83 -11.27 -21.91
N ARG A 20 -9.06 -11.36 -23.22
CA ARG A 20 -8.23 -12.17 -24.13
C ARG A 20 -6.79 -11.68 -24.20
N MET A 21 -6.57 -10.37 -24.24
CA MET A 21 -5.22 -9.78 -24.25
C MET A 21 -4.48 -10.08 -22.95
N ARG A 22 -5.15 -9.94 -21.79
CA ARG A 22 -4.58 -10.30 -20.48
C ARG A 22 -4.10 -11.75 -20.48
N ARG A 23 -4.94 -12.69 -20.92
CA ARG A 23 -4.57 -14.11 -21.06
C ARG A 23 -3.39 -14.31 -22.02
N ALA A 24 -3.43 -13.71 -23.20
CA ALA A 24 -2.37 -13.85 -24.19
C ALA A 24 -1.01 -13.32 -23.67
N LEU A 25 -1.03 -12.20 -22.94
CA LEU A 25 0.17 -11.70 -22.27
C LEU A 25 0.62 -12.59 -21.12
N ASP A 26 -0.28 -13.16 -20.32
CA ASP A 26 0.07 -14.08 -19.23
C ASP A 26 0.71 -15.38 -19.77
N GLU A 27 0.30 -15.86 -20.94
CA GLU A 27 0.88 -17.01 -21.64
C GLU A 27 2.16 -16.67 -22.45
N THR A 28 2.47 -15.38 -22.62
CA THR A 28 3.70 -14.95 -23.33
C THR A 28 4.93 -15.17 -22.46
N ALA A 29 5.84 -16.02 -22.93
CA ALA A 29 7.14 -16.28 -22.34
C ALA A 29 8.26 -15.85 -23.30
N VAL A 30 9.17 -15.00 -22.80
CA VAL A 30 10.40 -14.61 -23.49
C VAL A 30 11.53 -14.69 -22.47
N GLU A 31 12.57 -15.44 -22.79
CA GLU A 31 13.69 -15.71 -21.90
C GLU A 31 14.99 -15.11 -22.46
N GLY A 32 15.95 -14.85 -21.58
CA GLY A 32 17.30 -14.39 -21.94
C GLY A 32 17.45 -12.90 -22.23
N ILE A 33 16.34 -12.14 -22.29
CA ILE A 33 16.34 -10.69 -22.53
C ILE A 33 15.30 -9.97 -21.67
N MET A 34 15.54 -8.70 -21.39
CA MET A 34 14.54 -7.83 -20.77
C MET A 34 13.46 -7.47 -21.78
N THR A 35 12.19 -7.56 -21.38
CA THR A 35 11.04 -7.23 -22.23
C THR A 35 10.05 -6.31 -21.50
N ASN A 36 9.19 -5.65 -22.27
CA ASN A 36 8.10 -4.81 -21.75
C ASN A 36 6.78 -5.58 -21.51
N VAL A 37 6.81 -6.93 -21.51
CA VAL A 37 5.59 -7.74 -21.30
C VAL A 37 4.93 -7.45 -19.94
N ALA A 38 5.73 -7.33 -18.87
CA ALA A 38 5.23 -7.02 -17.53
C ALA A 38 4.52 -5.65 -17.49
N PHE A 39 5.11 -4.64 -18.15
CA PHE A 39 4.51 -3.31 -18.26
C PHE A 39 3.12 -3.34 -18.92
N PHE A 40 2.95 -4.07 -20.03
CA PHE A 40 1.63 -4.22 -20.66
C PHE A 40 0.64 -4.99 -19.78
N ARG A 41 1.07 -6.00 -19.03
CA ARG A 41 0.19 -6.71 -18.08
C ARG A 41 -0.38 -5.76 -17.02
N GLU A 42 0.44 -4.83 -16.52
CA GLU A 42 -0.01 -3.87 -15.52
C GLU A 42 -0.93 -2.79 -16.11
N ILE A 43 -0.62 -2.26 -17.31
CA ILE A 43 -1.49 -1.29 -17.99
C ILE A 43 -2.89 -1.85 -18.20
N LEU A 44 -2.99 -3.08 -18.69
CA LEU A 44 -4.30 -3.68 -18.97
C LEU A 44 -5.12 -3.92 -17.71
N ARG A 45 -4.52 -3.89 -16.51
CA ARG A 45 -5.18 -4.02 -15.21
C ARG A 45 -5.46 -2.67 -14.54
N ASP A 46 -5.11 -1.55 -15.19
CA ASP A 46 -5.39 -0.21 -14.69
C ASP A 46 -6.88 0.15 -14.82
N GLN A 47 -7.43 0.86 -13.84
CA GLN A 47 -8.84 1.24 -13.83
C GLN A 47 -9.20 2.21 -14.96
N GLN A 48 -8.30 3.14 -15.32
CA GLN A 48 -8.52 4.04 -16.45
C GLN A 48 -8.52 3.26 -17.77
N TRP A 49 -7.69 2.22 -17.88
CA TRP A 49 -7.80 1.28 -18.99
C TRP A 49 -9.16 0.61 -18.99
N GLU A 50 -9.64 0.03 -17.88
CA GLU A 50 -10.96 -0.62 -17.84
C GLU A 50 -12.10 0.33 -18.24
N ALA A 51 -12.08 1.57 -17.73
CA ALA A 51 -13.05 2.61 -18.05
C ALA A 51 -12.99 3.10 -19.51
N GLY A 52 -11.87 2.88 -20.20
CA GLY A 52 -11.64 3.40 -21.56
C GLY A 52 -11.32 4.89 -21.59
N ASP A 53 -10.98 5.48 -20.44
CA ASP A 53 -10.56 6.87 -20.30
C ASP A 53 -9.07 6.99 -20.68
N LEU A 54 -8.81 7.06 -21.99
CA LEU A 54 -7.47 7.01 -22.57
C LEU A 54 -7.21 8.27 -23.40
N HIS A 55 -6.03 8.84 -23.21
CA HIS A 55 -5.52 9.99 -23.95
C HIS A 55 -4.00 9.85 -24.17
N THR A 56 -3.40 10.77 -24.94
CA THR A 56 -1.98 10.69 -25.32
C THR A 56 -1.01 10.81 -24.14
N GLY A 57 -1.45 11.37 -23.01
CA GLY A 57 -0.68 11.47 -21.76
C GLY A 57 -0.94 10.32 -20.77
N PHE A 58 -1.76 9.34 -21.12
CA PHE A 58 -2.19 8.27 -20.20
C PHE A 58 -1.02 7.55 -19.52
N ILE A 59 0.06 7.29 -20.26
CA ILE A 59 1.24 6.58 -19.73
C ILE A 59 2.01 7.44 -18.72
N ASP A 60 2.16 8.74 -18.99
CA ASP A 60 2.82 9.65 -18.06
C ASP A 60 2.03 9.77 -16.75
N ASP A 61 0.70 9.89 -16.86
CA ASP A 61 -0.19 9.91 -15.70
C ASP A 61 -0.17 8.58 -14.93
N TRP A 62 -0.11 7.47 -15.66
CA TRP A 62 0.02 6.13 -15.06
C TRP A 62 1.30 6.00 -14.24
N PHE A 63 2.43 6.53 -14.72
CA PHE A 63 3.68 6.59 -13.97
C PHE A 63 3.62 7.56 -12.78
N ALA A 64 2.98 8.72 -12.95
CA ALA A 64 2.81 9.70 -11.87
C ALA A 64 2.01 9.11 -10.70
N ARG A 65 0.94 8.34 -10.97
CA ARG A 65 0.13 7.66 -9.94
C ARG A 65 0.89 6.56 -9.19
N ARG A 66 1.90 5.95 -9.82
CA ARG A 66 2.69 4.83 -9.27
C ARG A 66 4.07 5.26 -8.74
N SER A 67 4.40 6.55 -8.84
CA SER A 67 5.68 7.05 -8.36
C SER A 67 5.78 6.82 -6.84
N PRO A 68 6.89 6.25 -6.35
CA PRO A 68 7.07 6.01 -4.93
C PRO A 68 6.94 7.33 -4.18
N VAL A 69 6.22 7.29 -3.06
CA VAL A 69 6.16 8.44 -2.17
C VAL A 69 7.58 8.72 -1.66
N PRO A 70 8.05 9.98 -1.72
CA PRO A 70 9.35 10.37 -1.20
C PRO A 70 9.59 9.89 0.25
N LEU A 71 10.83 9.51 0.57
CA LEU A 71 11.20 8.89 1.85
C LEU A 71 10.97 9.80 3.06
N ASP A 72 11.13 11.11 2.89
CA ASP A 72 10.81 12.14 3.88
C ASP A 72 9.33 12.10 4.26
N LYS A 73 8.44 12.07 3.27
CA LYS A 73 6.99 11.93 3.50
C LYS A 73 6.62 10.58 4.13
N MET A 74 7.35 9.53 3.77
CA MET A 74 7.17 8.21 4.38
C MET A 74 7.59 8.20 5.86
N ALA A 75 8.68 8.88 6.22
CA ALA A 75 9.11 9.02 7.61
C ALA A 75 8.10 9.83 8.44
N GLU A 76 7.58 10.95 7.91
CA GLU A 76 6.53 11.73 8.55
C GLU A 76 5.26 10.90 8.78
N LEU A 77 4.81 10.13 7.77
CA LEU A 77 3.66 9.24 7.88
C LEU A 77 3.90 8.13 8.91
N ALA A 78 5.11 7.55 8.94
CA ALA A 78 5.47 6.53 9.92
C ALA A 78 5.44 7.07 11.36
N VAL A 79 5.93 8.30 11.58
CA VAL A 79 5.84 8.98 12.88
C VAL A 79 4.39 9.25 13.26
N ALA A 80 3.56 9.74 12.34
CA ALA A 80 2.14 9.99 12.60
C ALA A 80 1.40 8.69 12.96
N ILE A 81 1.62 7.59 12.22
CA ILE A 81 1.04 6.28 12.53
C ILE A 81 1.56 5.76 13.87
N ALA A 82 2.85 5.91 14.17
CA ALA A 82 3.44 5.50 15.44
C ALA A 82 2.87 6.29 16.62
N ALA A 83 2.67 7.60 16.47
CA ALA A 83 2.04 8.46 17.46
C ALA A 83 0.56 8.08 17.68
N ILE A 84 -0.19 7.73 16.63
CA ILE A 84 -1.56 7.22 16.77
C ILE A 84 -1.56 5.85 17.50
N LYS A 85 -0.63 4.96 17.16
CA LYS A 85 -0.50 3.64 17.81
C LYS A 85 -0.02 3.72 19.25
N THR A 86 0.84 4.68 19.59
CA THR A 86 1.37 4.87 20.95
C THR A 86 0.54 5.82 21.80
N GLY A 87 -0.27 6.68 21.16
CA GLY A 87 -1.03 7.78 21.76
C GLY A 87 -2.52 7.52 21.99
N GLN A 88 -2.83 6.43 22.70
CA GLN A 88 -3.97 6.36 23.64
C GLN A 88 -3.53 5.85 25.03
N LYS A 89 -2.25 5.96 25.37
CA LYS A 89 -1.86 5.84 26.78
C LYS A 89 -1.96 7.21 27.42
N SER A 90 -3.09 7.48 28.07
CA SER A 90 -3.27 8.64 28.95
C SER A 90 -2.06 8.77 29.88
N PRO A 91 -1.60 10.00 30.21
CA PRO A 91 -0.55 10.18 31.20
C PRO A 91 -1.03 9.53 32.49
N ALA A 92 -0.23 8.62 33.06
CA ALA A 92 -0.55 8.05 34.36
C ALA A 92 -0.74 9.21 35.35
N GLU A 93 -1.93 9.31 35.94
CA GLU A 93 -2.18 10.24 37.03
C GLU A 93 -1.08 10.05 38.08
N PRO A 94 -0.50 11.13 38.62
CA PRO A 94 0.48 10.99 39.68
C PRO A 94 -0.18 10.21 40.81
N HIS A 95 0.34 9.02 41.07
CA HIS A 95 -0.16 8.12 42.10
C HIS A 95 -0.11 8.89 43.43
N ARG A 96 -1.24 9.44 43.87
CA ARG A 96 -1.39 10.02 45.20
C ARG A 96 -1.02 8.88 46.14
N GLN A 97 0.15 8.97 46.78
CA GLN A 97 0.65 7.95 47.70
C GLN A 97 -0.41 7.74 48.77
N SER A 98 -1.23 6.72 48.56
CA SER A 98 -2.13 6.20 49.57
C SER A 98 -1.22 5.74 50.72
N ARG A 99 -1.41 6.31 51.91
CA ARG A 99 -0.70 5.86 53.12
C ARG A 99 -0.85 4.35 53.18
N SER A 100 0.27 3.62 53.26
CA SER A 100 0.18 2.17 53.10
C SER A 100 -0.72 1.57 54.18
N GLU A 101 -1.59 0.67 53.75
CA GLU A 101 -2.48 -0.12 54.61
C GLU A 101 -1.65 -0.83 55.70
N TRP A 102 -0.43 -1.26 55.38
CA TRP A 102 0.55 -1.83 56.30
C TRP A 102 1.05 -0.86 57.37
N LEU A 103 1.29 0.41 57.03
CA LEU A 103 1.67 1.42 58.02
C LEU A 103 0.50 1.75 58.98
N SER A 104 -0.73 1.63 58.47
CA SER A 104 -1.95 1.90 59.21
C SER A 104 -2.25 0.76 60.18
N ALA A 105 -2.17 -0.50 59.71
CA ALA A 105 -2.34 -1.69 60.52
C ALA A 105 -1.28 -1.84 61.63
N GLY A 106 -0.02 -1.48 61.36
CA GLY A 106 1.05 -1.54 62.36
C GLY A 106 0.86 -0.56 63.53
N ARG A 107 0.24 0.60 63.28
CA ARG A 107 -0.07 1.58 64.35
C ARG A 107 -1.15 1.08 65.30
N ASP A 108 -2.18 0.40 64.77
CA ASP A 108 -3.29 -0.12 65.57
C ASP A 108 -2.85 -1.28 66.48
N GLN A 109 -1.85 -2.06 66.08
CA GLN A 109 -1.28 -3.13 66.93
C GLN A 109 -0.36 -2.62 68.03
N MET A 110 0.29 -1.46 67.87
CA MET A 110 1.17 -0.88 68.89
C MET A 110 0.42 -0.14 70.02
N LEU A 111 -0.91 0.01 69.90
CA LEU A 111 -1.77 0.67 70.89
C LEU A 111 -2.53 -0.34 71.78
N ARG A 112 -2.10 -1.61 71.83
CA ARG A 112 -2.61 -2.63 72.75
C ARG A 112 -1.54 -3.14 73.69
#